data_AF-H6SKB6-F1
#
_entry.id   AF-H6SKB6-F1
#
_cell.length_a   1.000
_cell.length_b   1.000
_cell.length_c   1.000
_cell.angle_alpha   90.00
_cell.angle_beta   90.00
_cell.angle_gamma   90.00
#
_symmetry.space_group_name_H-M   'P 1'
#
loop_
_entity.id
_entity.type
_entity.pdbx_description
1 polymer ?
#
loop_
_entity_poly.entity_id
_entity_poly.type
_entity_poly.pdbx_seq_one_letter_code
_entity_poly.pdbx_strand_id
1 'polypeptide(L)'
;MEAFGGSALAALAGEPEAQIAAEPALAPTVDPAQVAAHVALGARLRSYRFDKYRTKEKPEDKPRLTDVGIHALDPGAAQSAFAPLEALAQGVFLTRNLVSEPAKRHLPRVLCRGVPGPDRGGPDGRGA
;
A
#
# COMPACT_ATOMS: atom_id res chain seq x y z
N MET A 1 -3.51 -10.75 -10.28
CA MET A 1 -3.61 -11.30 -8.90
C MET A 1 -4.08 -10.23 -7.91
N GLU A 2 -3.72 -8.98 -8.16
CA GLU A 2 -4.13 -7.76 -7.46
C GLU A 2 -5.65 -7.58 -7.40
N ALA A 3 -6.37 -7.91 -8.49
CA ALA A 3 -7.83 -7.85 -8.51
C ALA A 3 -8.45 -8.76 -7.43
N PHE A 4 -7.89 -9.95 -7.22
CA PHE A 4 -8.31 -10.87 -6.17
C PHE A 4 -8.02 -10.30 -4.78
N GLY A 5 -6.80 -9.80 -4.54
CA GLY A 5 -6.45 -9.16 -3.27
C GLY A 5 -7.35 -7.97 -2.94
N GLY A 6 -7.67 -7.15 -3.94
CA GLY A 6 -8.57 -6.02 -3.81
C GLY A 6 -10.04 -6.40 -3.61
N SER A 7 -10.53 -7.50 -4.20
CA SER A 7 -11.88 -8.00 -3.92
C SER A 7 -11.98 -8.68 -2.55
N ALA A 8 -10.94 -9.41 -2.15
CA ALA A 8 -10.87 -10.07 -0.85
C ALA A 8 -10.91 -9.04 0.29
N LEU A 9 -10.12 -7.96 0.18
CA LEU A 9 -10.18 -6.89 1.18
C LEU A 9 -11.56 -6.22 1.26
N ALA A 10 -12.23 -6.05 0.12
CA ALA A 10 -13.57 -5.46 0.09
C ALA A 10 -14.61 -6.34 0.80
N ALA A 11 -14.51 -7.66 0.61
CA ALA A 11 -15.38 -8.63 1.28
C ALA A 11 -15.13 -8.69 2.80
N LEU A 12 -13.89 -8.46 3.23
CA LEU A 12 -13.45 -8.58 4.63
C LEU A 12 -13.45 -7.25 5.39
N ALA A 13 -13.84 -6.14 4.77
CA ALA A 13 -13.76 -4.79 5.36
C ALA A 13 -14.59 -4.59 6.65
N GLY A 14 -15.55 -5.48 6.92
CA GLY A 14 -16.38 -5.46 8.13
C GLY A 14 -15.76 -6.16 9.34
N GLU A 15 -14.72 -6.97 9.13
CA GLU A 15 -14.01 -7.69 10.20
C GLU A 15 -12.81 -6.87 10.70
N PRO A 16 -12.40 -7.04 11.98
CA PRO A 16 -11.22 -6.35 12.52
C PRO A 16 -9.90 -6.89 11.96
N GLU A 17 -9.85 -8.19 11.69
CA GLU A 17 -8.68 -8.91 11.19
C GLU A 17 -9.08 -9.82 10.03
N ALA A 18 -8.20 -9.93 9.03
CA ALA A 18 -8.42 -10.78 7.87
C ALA A 18 -7.20 -11.65 7.58
N GLN A 19 -7.44 -12.88 7.13
CA GLN A 19 -6.40 -13.77 6.62
C GLN A 19 -6.73 -14.21 5.21
N ILE A 20 -5.76 -14.12 4.30
CA ILE A 20 -5.91 -14.49 2.89
C ILE A 20 -4.87 -15.56 2.56
N ALA A 21 -5.31 -16.76 2.19
CA ALA A 21 -4.43 -17.77 1.63
C ALA A 21 -4.21 -17.50 0.14
N ALA A 22 -2.95 -17.25 -0.25
CA ALA A 22 -2.56 -16.95 -1.62
C ALA A 22 -1.75 -18.11 -2.21
N GLU A 23 -2.42 -19.27 -2.38
CA GLU A 23 -1.80 -20.48 -2.90
C GLU A 23 -2.17 -20.70 -4.38
N PRO A 24 -1.19 -20.83 -5.29
CA PRO A 24 -1.47 -21.15 -6.68
C PRO A 24 -1.91 -22.61 -6.79
N ALA A 25 -3.22 -22.84 -6.87
CA ALA A 25 -3.80 -24.18 -6.84
C ALA A 25 -3.36 -25.10 -8.00
N LEU A 26 -2.90 -24.57 -9.15
CA LEU A 26 -2.68 -25.41 -10.35
C LEU A 26 -1.71 -24.84 -11.41
N ALA A 27 -0.75 -23.99 -11.04
CA ALA A 27 0.14 -23.32 -12.01
C ALA A 27 1.62 -23.57 -11.72
N PRO A 28 2.25 -24.60 -12.33
CA PRO A 28 3.66 -24.94 -12.07
C PRO A 28 4.66 -23.88 -12.57
N THR A 29 4.21 -22.90 -13.35
CA THR A 29 5.05 -21.83 -13.92
C THR A 29 4.95 -20.50 -13.17
N VAL A 30 4.10 -20.40 -12.14
CA VAL A 30 3.88 -19.15 -11.40
C VAL A 30 4.57 -19.26 -10.05
N ASP A 31 5.47 -18.33 -9.77
CA ASP A 31 6.15 -18.23 -8.47
C ASP A 31 5.12 -17.92 -7.37
N PRO A 32 4.90 -18.82 -6.38
CA PRO A 32 3.99 -18.60 -5.27
C PRO A 32 4.31 -17.35 -4.45
N ALA A 33 5.58 -16.96 -4.35
CA ALA A 33 5.99 -15.74 -3.65
C ALA A 33 5.49 -14.48 -4.37
N GLN A 34 5.55 -14.47 -5.71
CA GLN A 34 5.01 -13.39 -6.53
C GLN A 34 3.48 -13.34 -6.42
N VAL A 35 2.81 -14.48 -6.37
CA VAL A 35 1.35 -14.52 -6.18
C VAL A 35 0.96 -13.82 -4.88
N ALA A 36 1.58 -14.22 -3.77
CA ALA A 36 1.32 -13.61 -2.46
C ALA A 36 1.63 -12.10 -2.45
N ALA A 37 2.77 -11.69 -3.03
CA ALA A 37 3.16 -10.29 -3.12
C ALA A 37 2.17 -9.43 -3.93
N HIS A 38 1.67 -9.93 -5.06
CA HIS A 38 0.68 -9.21 -5.88
C HIS A 38 -0.72 -9.21 -5.26
N VAL A 39 -1.10 -10.26 -4.53
CA VAL A 39 -2.33 -10.26 -3.71
C VAL A 39 -2.22 -9.19 -2.61
N ALA A 40 -1.07 -9.10 -1.94
CA ALA A 40 -0.78 -8.07 -0.94
C ALA A 40 -0.87 -6.66 -1.52
N LEU A 41 -0.30 -6.44 -2.71
CA LEU A 41 -0.40 -5.16 -3.41
C LEU A 41 -1.85 -4.79 -3.71
N GLY A 42 -2.65 -5.73 -4.22
CA GLY A 42 -4.06 -5.50 -4.51
C GLY A 42 -4.87 -5.12 -3.29
N ALA A 43 -4.67 -5.85 -2.19
CA ALA A 43 -5.27 -5.53 -0.90
C ALA A 43 -4.83 -4.14 -0.42
N ARG A 44 -3.52 -3.84 -0.41
CA ARG A 44 -2.99 -2.54 -0.01
C ARG A 44 -3.62 -1.41 -0.83
N LEU A 45 -3.63 -1.50 -2.16
CA LEU A 45 -4.22 -0.46 -3.02
C LEU A 45 -5.72 -0.24 -2.77
N ARG A 46 -6.45 -1.30 -2.38
CA ARG A 46 -7.87 -1.21 -2.01
C ARG A 46 -8.08 -0.57 -0.64
N SER A 47 -7.12 -0.69 0.27
CA SER A 47 -7.21 -0.09 1.61
C SER A 47 -7.09 1.44 1.60
N TYR A 48 -6.76 2.05 0.46
CA TYR A 48 -6.62 3.50 0.36
C TYR A 48 -7.90 4.23 0.75
N ARG A 49 -7.76 5.18 1.67
CA ARG A 49 -8.86 6.02 2.14
C ARG A 49 -8.36 7.43 2.41
N PHE A 50 -9.11 8.43 1.97
CA PHE A 50 -8.79 9.84 2.20
C PHE A 50 -9.78 10.46 3.18
N ASP A 51 -9.43 10.40 4.47
CA ASP A 51 -10.34 10.75 5.57
C ASP A 51 -10.23 12.20 6.03
N LYS A 52 -9.27 12.96 5.51
CA LYS A 52 -8.95 14.32 5.95
C LYS A 52 -10.13 15.30 5.92
N TYR A 53 -11.11 15.09 5.03
CA TYR A 53 -12.32 15.93 4.92
C TYR A 53 -13.61 15.23 5.35
N ARG A 54 -13.55 14.01 5.89
CA ARG A 54 -14.70 13.26 6.37
C ARG A 54 -15.01 13.57 7.83
N THR A 55 -15.36 14.83 8.11
CA THR A 55 -15.53 15.33 9.49
C THR A 55 -16.85 14.92 10.17
N LYS A 56 -17.81 14.40 9.40
CA LYS A 56 -19.14 13.98 9.90
C LYS A 56 -19.29 12.47 10.03
N GLU A 57 -18.24 11.71 9.73
CA GLU A 57 -18.28 10.26 9.73
C GLU A 57 -18.13 9.71 11.15
N LYS A 58 -19.05 8.83 11.56
CA LYS A 58 -18.99 8.24 12.89
C LYS A 58 -17.91 7.16 12.93
N PRO A 59 -17.34 6.86 14.11
CA PRO A 59 -16.40 5.75 14.27
C PRO A 59 -16.95 4.42 13.75
N GLU A 60 -18.26 4.20 13.89
CA GLU A 60 -18.98 3.00 13.44
C GLU A 60 -18.99 2.83 11.91
N ASP A 61 -18.86 3.94 11.16
CA ASP A 61 -18.89 3.96 9.68
C ASP A 61 -17.49 3.80 9.07
N LYS A 62 -16.44 3.73 9.90
CA LYS A 62 -15.07 3.48 9.46
C LYS A 62 -14.87 1.99 9.20
N PRO A 63 -14.03 1.63 8.21
CA PRO A 63 -13.59 0.25 8.05
C PRO A 63 -13.03 -0.28 9.38
N ARG A 64 -13.49 -1.46 9.78
CA ARG A 64 -13.04 -2.10 11.03
C ARG A 64 -11.72 -2.81 10.85
N LEU A 65 -11.42 -3.20 9.61
CA LEU A 65 -10.24 -3.96 9.25
C LEU A 65 -8.95 -3.15 9.43
N THR A 66 -8.15 -3.54 10.42
CA THR A 66 -6.83 -2.94 10.70
C THR A 66 -5.70 -3.79 10.18
N ASP A 67 -5.85 -5.11 10.24
CA ASP A 67 -4.76 -6.06 9.98
C ASP A 67 -5.16 -7.13 8.97
N VAL A 68 -4.28 -7.37 8.01
CA VAL A 68 -4.45 -8.37 6.96
C VAL A 68 -3.21 -9.24 6.88
N GLY A 69 -3.35 -10.51 7.24
CA GLY A 69 -2.32 -11.53 7.05
C GLY A 69 -2.46 -12.22 5.70
N ILE A 70 -1.35 -12.43 5.00
CA ILE A 70 -1.33 -13.19 3.74
C ILE A 70 -0.47 -14.42 3.96
N HIS A 71 -1.08 -15.59 3.79
CA HIS A 71 -0.37 -16.87 3.88
C HIS A 71 0.31 -17.17 2.55
N ALA A 72 1.62 -17.38 2.63
CA ALA A 72 2.48 -17.71 1.51
C ALA A 72 3.30 -18.96 1.85
N LEU A 73 3.64 -19.75 0.84
CA LEU A 73 4.45 -20.96 1.01
C LEU A 73 5.87 -20.66 1.52
N ASP A 74 6.46 -19.57 1.01
CA ASP A 74 7.70 -18.98 1.52
C ASP A 74 7.46 -17.51 1.89
N PRO A 75 7.24 -17.21 3.18
CA PRO A 75 7.02 -15.85 3.65
C PRO A 75 8.21 -14.91 3.38
N GLY A 76 9.46 -15.41 3.44
CA GLY A 76 10.65 -14.59 3.27
C GLY A 76 10.82 -14.14 1.81
N ALA A 77 10.60 -15.06 0.87
CA ALA A 77 10.58 -14.76 -0.56
C ALA A 77 9.42 -13.81 -0.92
N ALA A 78 8.22 -14.04 -0.37
CA ALA A 78 7.05 -13.20 -0.60
C ALA A 78 7.26 -11.77 -0.08
N GLN A 79 7.84 -11.61 1.11
CA GLN A 79 8.14 -10.29 1.68
C GLN A 79 9.19 -9.53 0.85
N SER A 80 10.21 -10.23 0.37
CA SER A 80 11.22 -9.66 -0.53
C SER A 80 10.62 -9.20 -1.87
N ALA A 81 9.72 -10.00 -2.44
CA ALA A 81 8.98 -9.66 -3.65
C ALA A 81 7.99 -8.50 -3.42
N PHE A 82 7.42 -8.38 -2.22
CA PHE A 82 6.47 -7.33 -1.89
C PHE A 82 7.12 -5.97 -1.63
N ALA A 83 8.34 -5.91 -1.09
CA ALA A 83 9.04 -4.66 -0.78
C ALA A 83 9.04 -3.61 -1.91
N PRO A 84 9.40 -3.92 -3.18
CA PRO A 84 9.29 -2.95 -4.27
C PRO A 84 7.84 -2.58 -4.61
N LEU A 85 6.89 -3.51 -4.47
CA LEU A 85 5.46 -3.25 -4.72
C LEU A 85 4.86 -2.33 -3.65
N GLU A 86 5.36 -2.41 -2.41
CA GLU A 86 4.95 -1.49 -1.35
C GLU A 86 5.37 -0.04 -1.67
N ALA A 87 6.60 0.18 -2.16
CA ALA A 87 7.05 1.50 -2.59
C ALA A 87 6.16 2.07 -3.71
N LEU A 88 5.72 1.23 -4.65
CA LEU A 88 4.76 1.63 -5.68
C LEU A 88 3.41 2.03 -5.07
N ALA A 89 2.88 1.24 -4.13
CA ALA A 89 1.62 1.57 -3.45
C ALA A 89 1.71 2.90 -2.70
N GLN A 90 2.83 3.18 -2.04
CA GLN A 90 3.08 4.46 -1.36
C GLN A 90 3.09 5.63 -2.35
N GLY A 91 3.75 5.47 -3.51
CA GLY A 91 3.73 6.47 -4.58
C GLY A 91 2.30 6.76 -5.07
N VAL A 92 1.51 5.71 -5.31
CA VAL A 92 0.09 5.85 -5.68
C VAL A 92 -0.70 6.59 -4.60
N PHE A 93 -0.48 6.30 -3.32
CA PHE A 93 -1.16 6.98 -2.22
C PHE A 93 -0.78 8.45 -2.13
N LEU A 94 0.50 8.78 -2.32
CA LEU A 94 0.96 10.16 -2.36
C LEU A 94 0.25 10.93 -3.49
N THR A 95 0.23 10.38 -4.71
CA THR A 95 -0.45 11.04 -5.83
C THR A 95 -1.95 11.18 -5.59
N ARG A 96 -2.62 10.14 -5.08
CA ARG A 96 -4.05 10.21 -4.75
C ARG A 96 -4.36 11.23 -3.66
N ASN A 97 -3.50 11.34 -2.64
CA ASN A 97 -3.61 12.35 -1.61
C ASN A 97 -3.50 13.75 -2.22
N LEU A 98 -2.47 13.98 -3.04
CA LEU A 98 -2.27 15.25 -3.73
C LEU A 98 -3.49 15.62 -4.58
N VAL A 99 -4.00 14.71 -5.42
CA VAL A 99 -5.17 15.00 -6.27
C VAL A 99 -6.43 15.28 -5.43
N SER A 100 -6.58 14.62 -4.27
CA SER A 100 -7.76 14.78 -3.40
C SER A 100 -7.73 16.06 -2.54
N GLU A 101 -6.61 16.79 -2.52
CA GLU A 101 -6.53 18.08 -1.84
C GLU A 101 -7.29 19.16 -2.64
N PRO A 102 -8.09 20.03 -1.99
CA PRO A 102 -8.77 21.15 -2.64
C PRO A 102 -7.81 22.16 -3.28
N ALA A 103 -8.22 22.75 -4.40
CA ALA A 103 -7.42 23.67 -5.25
C ALA A 103 -6.74 24.82 -4.51
N LYS A 104 -7.33 25.33 -3.41
CA LYS A 104 -6.71 26.39 -2.60
C LYS A 104 -5.37 25.98 -1.96
N ARG A 105 -5.09 24.68 -1.83
CA ARG A 105 -3.83 24.15 -1.27
C ARG A 105 -2.77 23.79 -2.33
N HIS A 106 -3.09 23.87 -3.62
CA HIS A 106 -2.20 23.51 -4.74
C HIS A 106 -1.21 24.58 -5.17
N LEU A 107 -0.92 25.57 -4.31
CA LEU A 107 0.15 26.51 -4.63
C LEU A 107 1.45 25.73 -4.86
N PRO A 108 2.24 26.08 -5.90
CA PRO A 108 3.48 25.37 -6.27
C PRO A 108 4.44 25.16 -5.07
N ARG A 109 4.41 26.09 -4.11
CA ARG A 109 5.23 26.04 -2.89
C ARG A 109 4.85 24.92 -1.91
N VAL A 110 3.59 24.49 -1.86
CA VAL A 110 3.13 23.37 -0.99
C VAL A 110 3.42 22.03 -1.65
N LEU A 111 3.27 21.96 -2.99
CA LEU A 111 3.56 20.75 -3.78
C LEU A 111 5.03 20.29 -3.61
N CYS A 112 5.98 21.22 -3.67
CA CYS A 112 7.40 20.91 -3.50
C CYS A 112 7.77 20.44 -2.08
N ARG A 113 6.94 20.69 -1.06
CA ARG A 113 7.23 20.31 0.33
C ARG A 113 6.80 18.88 0.68
N GLY A 114 5.95 18.27 -0.15
CA GLY A 114 5.47 16.88 0.02
C GLY A 114 6.38 15.83 -0.61
N VAL A 115 7.42 16.23 -1.34
CA VAL A 115 8.42 15.34 -1.92
C VAL A 115 9.58 15.22 -0.92
N PRO A 116 9.89 14.02 -0.39
CA PRO A 116 11.12 13.83 0.36
C PRO A 116 12.29 14.23 -0.54
N GLY A 117 13.13 15.15 -0.07
CA GLY A 117 14.32 15.56 -0.83
C GLY A 117 15.20 14.33 -1.11
N PRO A 118 15.91 14.29 -2.25
CA PRO A 118 16.84 13.20 -2.51
C PRO A 118 17.87 13.17 -1.38
N ASP A 119 18.09 11.97 -0.82
CA ASP A 119 19.11 11.71 0.19
C ASP A 119 20.46 12.20 -0.34
N ARG A 120 20.95 13.30 0.21
CA ARG A 120 22.25 13.86 -0.16
C ARG A 120 23.32 13.10 0.61
N GLY A 121 23.58 11.87 0.19
CA GLY A 121 24.82 11.17 0.50
C GLY A 121 25.98 11.84 -0.22
N GLY A 122 26.53 12.90 0.36
CA GLY A 122 27.78 13.52 -0.08
C GLY A 122 28.97 12.88 0.65
N PRO A 123 30.08 12.56 -0.04
CA PRO A 123 31.25 11.96 0.60
C PRO A 123 31.95 13.01 1.47
N ASP A 124 32.15 12.67 2.75
CA ASP A 124 32.97 13.41 3.70
C ASP A 124 34.43 13.48 3.21
N GLY A 125 34.77 14.57 2.53
CA GLY A 125 36.15 14.96 2.25
C GLY A 125 36.80 15.61 3.47
N ARG A 126 37.28 14.80 4.42
CA ARG A 126 38.26 15.24 5.43
C ARG A 126 39.67 14.93 4.94
N GLY A 127 40.46 15.98 4.74
CA GLY A 127 41.88 15.91 4.42
C GLY A 127 42.49 17.31 4.43
N ALA A 128 42.74 17.82 5.63
CA ALA A 128 43.68 18.91 5.91
C ALA A 128 44.74 18.36 6.88
#